data_AF-A0A7C6QXD6-F1
#
_entry.id   AF-A0A7C6QXD6-F1
#
_cell.length_a   1.000
_cell.length_b   1.000
_cell.length_c   1.000
_cell.angle_alpha   90.00
_cell.angle_beta   90.00
_cell.angle_gamma   90.00
#
_symmetry.space_group_name_H-M   'P 1'
#
loop_
_entity.id
_entity.type
_entity.pdbx_description
1 polymer ?
#
loop_
_entity_poly.entity_id
_entity_poly.type
_entity_poly.pdbx_seq_one_letter_code
_entity_poly.pdbx_strand_id
1 'polypeptide(L)'
;MQIMHDFGVSPLEYSKREENNNFPVIDFCPMCHAKGTLKKHGFYSRYALPFKKELRIVIRRFKCSCCKKTISVLPSFLLPHYQHTVGFILGCLKGHFILRKLKAYYQKVQFYRRRFLKNLKAVEMFFRDPGLRDQFPEPHQEKAIKLLKMIGACASAFSQRFFSHFRHSFMAL
;
A
#
# COMPACT_ATOMS: atom_id res chain seq x y z
N MET A 1 12.49 -7.79 2.48
CA MET A 1 11.35 -8.18 1.62
C MET A 1 10.06 -7.99 2.42
N GLN A 2 9.00 -7.47 1.80
CA GLN A 2 7.69 -7.32 2.43
C GLN A 2 6.63 -8.01 1.56
N ILE A 3 5.67 -8.66 2.21
CA ILE A 3 4.45 -9.15 1.59
C ILE A 3 3.33 -8.22 2.05
N MET A 4 2.52 -7.71 1.11
CA MET A 4 1.32 -6.99 1.48
C MET A 4 0.15 -7.95 1.70
N HIS A 5 -0.61 -7.71 2.76
CA HIS A 5 -1.78 -8.50 3.09
C HIS A 5 -2.92 -7.62 3.60
N ASP A 6 -4.11 -7.81 3.03
CA ASP A 6 -5.35 -7.20 3.46
C ASP A 6 -5.94 -8.06 4.58
N PHE A 7 -5.93 -7.52 5.79
CA PHE A 7 -6.46 -8.16 6.97
C PHE A 7 -7.99 -8.01 7.09
N GLY A 8 -8.64 -7.30 6.17
CA GLY A 8 -10.09 -7.09 6.18
C GLY A 8 -10.59 -6.22 7.34
N VAL A 9 -9.68 -5.46 7.97
CA VAL A 9 -9.99 -4.63 9.15
C VAL A 9 -9.43 -3.23 9.02
N SER A 10 -10.06 -2.29 9.74
CA SER A 10 -9.56 -0.91 9.79
C SER A 10 -8.19 -0.82 10.49
N PRO A 11 -7.38 0.22 10.24
CA PRO A 11 -6.11 0.42 10.95
C PRO A 11 -6.26 0.46 12.47
N LEU A 12 -7.38 1.02 12.97
CA LEU A 12 -7.69 1.07 14.40
C LEU A 12 -7.93 -0.32 14.97
N GLU A 13 -8.75 -1.11 14.29
CA GLU A 13 -9.05 -2.48 14.70
C GLU A 13 -7.82 -3.37 14.64
N TYR A 14 -7.01 -3.24 13.58
CA TYR A 14 -5.71 -3.91 13.48
C TYR A 14 -4.80 -3.59 14.67
N SER A 15 -4.72 -2.31 15.04
CA SER A 15 -3.90 -1.83 16.17
C SER A 15 -4.36 -2.47 17.49
N LYS A 16 -5.67 -2.54 17.75
CA LYS A 16 -6.25 -3.16 18.95
C LYS A 16 -5.97 -4.67 19.05
N ARG A 17 -5.91 -5.37 17.91
CA ARG A 17 -5.68 -6.82 17.87
C ARG A 17 -4.24 -7.22 18.13
N GLU A 18 -3.28 -6.30 17.98
CA GLU A 18 -1.86 -6.55 18.18
C GLU A 18 -1.38 -7.86 17.50
N GLU A 19 -0.81 -8.81 18.25
CA GLU A 19 -0.29 -10.07 17.73
C GLU A 19 -1.39 -11.09 17.34
N ASN A 20 -2.64 -10.82 17.71
CA ASN A 20 -3.82 -11.66 17.45
C ASN A 20 -4.48 -11.37 16.09
N ASN A 21 -3.87 -10.51 15.25
CA ASN A 21 -4.31 -10.34 13.87
C ASN A 21 -4.21 -11.65 13.08
N ASN A 22 -5.09 -11.82 12.10
CA ASN A 22 -5.15 -13.04 11.28
C ASN A 22 -4.03 -13.03 10.22
N PHE A 23 -2.81 -13.37 10.62
CA PHE A 23 -1.65 -13.39 9.73
C PHE A 23 -1.72 -14.55 8.72
N PRO A 24 -1.36 -14.33 7.45
CA PRO A 24 -1.44 -15.36 6.42
C PRO A 24 -0.41 -16.46 6.67
N VAL A 25 -0.77 -17.67 6.26
CA VAL A 25 0.19 -18.77 6.07
C VAL A 25 0.93 -18.53 4.76
N ILE A 26 2.25 -18.72 4.77
CA ILE A 26 3.12 -18.49 3.60
C ILE A 26 3.92 -19.76 3.35
N ASP A 27 3.50 -20.53 2.35
CA ASP A 27 4.10 -21.84 2.07
C ASP A 27 5.42 -21.75 1.32
N PHE A 28 5.63 -20.69 0.53
CA PHE A 28 6.81 -20.52 -0.31
C PHE A 28 7.57 -19.25 0.07
N CYS A 29 8.90 -19.37 0.14
CA CYS A 29 9.74 -18.19 0.30
C CYS A 29 9.67 -17.30 -0.95
N PRO A 30 9.24 -16.03 -0.86
CA PRO A 30 9.20 -15.11 -2.02
C PRO A 30 10.59 -14.74 -2.57
N MET A 31 11.68 -15.17 -1.93
CA MET A 31 13.05 -14.86 -2.35
C MET A 31 13.76 -16.02 -3.04
N CYS A 32 13.51 -17.26 -2.61
CA CYS A 32 14.21 -18.44 -3.12
C CYS A 32 13.25 -19.57 -3.50
N HIS A 33 11.93 -19.34 -3.41
CA HIS A 33 10.85 -20.26 -3.79
C HIS A 33 10.84 -21.62 -3.06
N ALA A 34 11.71 -21.81 -2.06
CA ALA A 34 11.72 -23.02 -1.26
C ALA A 34 10.44 -23.15 -0.42
N LYS A 35 9.79 -24.31 -0.51
CA LYS A 35 8.54 -24.66 0.17
C LYS A 35 8.80 -25.01 1.64
N GLY A 36 7.91 -24.60 2.56
CA GLY A 36 7.94 -24.97 3.97
C GLY A 36 9.12 -24.41 4.78
N THR A 37 9.83 -23.40 4.24
CA THR A 37 11.06 -22.88 4.85
C THR A 37 10.86 -21.64 5.73
N LEU A 38 9.68 -21.01 5.68
CA LEU A 38 9.40 -19.79 6.43
C LEU A 38 8.94 -20.08 7.84
N LYS A 39 9.79 -19.75 8.82
CA LYS A 39 9.48 -19.87 10.24
C LYS A 39 9.09 -18.51 10.82
N LYS A 40 8.13 -18.49 11.75
CA LYS A 40 7.78 -17.29 12.52
C LYS A 40 9.05 -16.80 13.23
N HIS A 41 9.42 -15.54 13.00
CA HIS A 41 10.64 -14.95 13.56
C HIS A 41 10.35 -13.92 14.66
N GLY A 42 9.10 -13.48 14.76
CA GLY A 42 8.64 -12.53 15.77
C GLY A 42 7.95 -11.33 15.12
N PHE A 43 7.99 -10.19 15.80
CA PHE A 43 7.34 -8.96 15.36
C PHE A 43 8.28 -7.77 15.41
N TYR A 44 7.92 -6.70 14.72
CA TYR A 44 8.39 -5.35 15.04
C TYR A 44 7.20 -4.40 15.07
N SER A 45 7.30 -3.32 15.83
CA SER A 45 6.27 -2.28 15.87
C SER A 45 6.61 -1.11 14.96
N ARG A 46 5.58 -0.47 14.40
CA ARG A 46 5.69 0.80 13.68
C ARG A 46 4.47 1.67 13.88
N TYR A 47 4.61 2.96 13.63
CA TYR A 47 3.48 3.87 13.59
C TYR A 47 2.73 3.82 12.25
N ALA A 48 1.41 3.84 12.35
CA ALA A 48 0.46 4.09 11.28
C ALA A 48 -0.33 5.35 11.62
N LEU A 49 -0.37 6.31 10.68
CA LEU A 49 -1.00 7.61 10.86
C LEU A 49 -2.25 7.73 9.98
N PRO A 50 -3.42 7.23 10.40
CA PRO A 50 -4.69 7.52 9.75
C PRO A 50 -5.23 8.88 10.21
N PHE A 51 -5.11 9.90 9.34
CA PHE A 51 -5.67 11.23 9.58
C PHE A 51 -5.19 11.86 10.90
N LYS A 52 -6.09 12.06 11.87
CA LYS A 52 -5.80 12.70 13.17
C LYS A 52 -5.44 11.70 14.28
N LYS A 53 -5.21 10.43 13.94
CA LYS A 53 -4.84 9.39 14.91
C LYS A 53 -3.42 8.92 14.67
N GLU A 54 -2.75 8.59 15.77
CA GLU A 54 -1.48 7.89 15.79
C GLU A 54 -1.69 6.51 16.38
N LEU A 55 -1.37 5.48 15.60
CA LEU A 55 -1.57 4.09 16.00
C LEU A 55 -0.24 3.36 15.98
N ARG A 56 0.09 2.67 17.06
CA ARG A 56 1.16 1.68 17.07
C ARG A 56 0.60 0.36 16.56
N ILE A 57 1.24 -0.21 15.55
CA ILE A 57 0.85 -1.48 14.97
C ILE A 57 2.01 -2.46 14.97
N VAL A 58 1.72 -3.76 15.11
CA VAL A 58 2.72 -4.83 15.03
C VAL A 58 2.77 -5.42 13.63
N ILE A 59 3.96 -5.82 13.19
CA ILE A 59 4.20 -6.40 11.88
C ILE A 59 4.88 -7.76 12.07
N ARG A 60 4.20 -8.82 11.65
CA ARG A 60 4.74 -10.19 11.73
C ARG A 60 5.93 -10.34 10.79
N ARG A 61 6.99 -10.97 11.29
CA ARG A 61 8.19 -11.35 10.55
C ARG A 61 8.32 -12.87 10.45
N PHE A 62 8.79 -13.31 9.31
CA PHE A 62 9.19 -14.68 9.02
C PHE A 62 10.66 -14.68 8.59
N LYS A 63 11.37 -15.76 8.92
CA LYS A 63 12.75 -15.98 8.47
C LYS A 63 12.82 -17.28 7.68
N CYS A 64 13.40 -17.21 6.49
CA CYS A 64 13.60 -18.38 5.65
C CYS A 64 14.78 -19.21 6.17
N SER A 65 14.58 -20.50 6.43
CA SER A 65 15.66 -21.41 6.82
C SER A 65 16.65 -21.69 5.69
N CYS A 66 16.22 -21.60 4.42
CA CYS A 66 17.05 -21.81 3.24
C CYS A 66 17.93 -20.58 2.93
N CYS A 67 17.35 -19.47 2.48
CA CYS A 67 18.12 -18.28 2.07
C CYS A 67 18.42 -17.29 3.20
N LYS A 68 18.03 -17.58 4.45
CA LYS A 68 18.24 -16.77 5.67
C LYS A 68 17.61 -15.36 5.65
N LYS A 69 16.95 -14.96 4.56
CA LYS A 69 16.29 -13.66 4.42
C LYS A 69 15.03 -13.55 5.31
N THR A 70 14.79 -12.34 5.80
CA THR A 70 13.60 -11.98 6.59
C THR A 70 12.52 -11.36 5.71
N ILE A 71 11.29 -11.78 5.93
CA ILE A 71 10.09 -11.31 5.24
C ILE A 71 9.10 -10.78 6.27
N SER A 72 8.52 -9.61 6.01
CA SER A 72 7.54 -8.99 6.89
C SER A 72 6.17 -8.93 6.21
N VAL A 73 5.09 -9.19 6.95
CA VAL A 73 3.72 -9.08 6.44
C VAL A 73 3.17 -7.69 6.76
N LEU A 74 3.19 -6.82 5.76
CA LEU A 74 2.73 -5.44 5.87
C LEU A 74 1.22 -5.37 5.58
N PRO A 75 0.40 -4.74 6.44
CA PRO A 75 -1.01 -4.51 6.14
C PRO A 75 -1.20 -3.67 4.87
N SER A 76 -2.16 -4.05 4.02
CA SER A 76 -2.45 -3.39 2.73
C SER A 76 -2.80 -1.91 2.88
N PHE A 77 -3.32 -1.49 4.04
CA PHE A 77 -3.58 -0.09 4.34
C PHE A 77 -2.31 0.75 4.58
N LEU A 78 -1.12 0.15 4.51
CA LEU A 78 0.19 0.83 4.55
C LEU A 78 0.99 0.61 3.28
N LEU A 79 1.98 1.48 3.07
CA LEU A 79 3.00 1.34 2.03
C LEU A 79 4.39 1.13 2.66
N PRO A 80 5.29 0.37 2.00
CA PRO A 80 6.69 0.27 2.39
C PRO A 80 7.31 1.67 2.57
N HIS A 81 7.95 1.92 3.70
CA HIS A 81 8.58 3.21 4.05
C HIS A 81 7.63 4.41 4.29
N TYR A 82 6.31 4.21 4.36
CA TYR A 82 5.34 5.27 4.70
C TYR A 82 4.70 5.04 6.06
N GLN A 83 4.69 6.05 6.93
CA GLN A 83 3.89 6.03 8.17
C GLN A 83 2.41 6.34 7.91
N HIS A 84 2.12 7.13 6.88
CA HIS A 84 0.75 7.49 6.52
C HIS A 84 0.04 6.32 5.83
N THR A 85 -1.21 6.09 6.22
CA THR A 85 -2.04 5.05 5.62
C THR A 85 -2.37 5.38 4.16
N VAL A 86 -2.63 4.35 3.35
CA VAL A 86 -3.09 4.50 1.96
C VAL A 86 -4.34 5.40 1.92
N GLY A 87 -5.29 5.19 2.84
CA GLY A 87 -6.48 6.04 2.95
C GLY A 87 -6.16 7.52 3.18
N PHE A 88 -5.18 7.83 4.04
CA PHE A 88 -4.72 9.21 4.22
C PHE A 88 -4.10 9.79 2.95
N ILE A 89 -3.19 9.04 2.30
CA ILE A 89 -2.51 9.45 1.07
C ILE A 89 -3.54 9.74 -0.03
N LEU A 90 -4.49 8.82 -0.24
CA LEU A 90 -5.57 9.00 -1.21
C LEU A 90 -6.47 10.19 -0.83
N GLY A 91 -6.74 10.40 0.46
CA GLY A 91 -7.47 11.59 0.93
C GLY A 91 -6.75 12.91 0.63
N CYS A 92 -5.41 12.94 0.72
CA CYS A 92 -4.61 14.08 0.30
C CYS A 92 -4.69 14.32 -1.21
N LEU A 93 -4.54 13.26 -2.01
CA LEU A 93 -4.62 13.35 -3.48
C LEU A 93 -6.02 13.80 -3.93
N LYS A 94 -7.09 13.25 -3.34
CA LYS A 94 -8.48 13.64 -3.65
C LYS A 94 -8.75 15.09 -3.27
N GLY A 95 -8.25 15.53 -2.11
CA GLY A 95 -8.33 16.92 -1.68
C GLY A 95 -7.71 17.88 -2.69
N HIS A 96 -6.56 17.51 -3.26
CA HIS A 96 -5.86 18.32 -4.25
C HIS A 96 -6.51 18.28 -5.64
N PHE A 97 -6.67 17.09 -6.23
CA PHE A 97 -7.08 16.94 -7.63
C PHE A 97 -8.59 17.08 -7.86
N ILE A 98 -9.42 16.67 -6.91
CA ILE A 98 -10.89 16.62 -7.10
C ILE A 98 -11.56 17.77 -6.37
N LEU A 99 -11.26 17.95 -5.08
CA LEU A 99 -11.95 18.95 -4.25
C LEU A 99 -11.34 20.35 -4.37
N ARG A 100 -10.14 20.48 -4.95
CA ARG A 100 -9.35 21.72 -5.03
C ARG A 100 -9.21 22.44 -3.69
N LYS A 101 -9.22 21.69 -2.57
CA LYS A 101 -9.07 22.21 -1.21
C LYS A 101 -7.61 22.08 -0.77
N LEU A 102 -6.98 23.21 -0.47
CA LEU A 102 -5.66 23.24 0.18
C LEU A 102 -5.82 22.89 1.65
N LYS A 103 -5.03 21.93 2.14
CA LYS A 103 -4.97 21.56 3.56
C LYS A 103 -3.72 22.17 4.20
N ALA A 104 -3.75 22.35 5.53
CA ALA A 104 -2.65 22.87 6.37
C ALA A 104 -1.30 22.11 6.23
N TYR A 105 -1.26 21.00 5.49
CA TYR A 105 -0.09 20.16 5.27
C TYR A 105 0.36 20.19 3.80
N TYR A 106 0.46 21.40 3.22
CA TYR A 106 0.77 21.62 1.80
C TYR A 106 2.01 20.87 1.32
N GLN A 107 3.14 20.95 2.05
CA GLN A 107 4.38 20.27 1.67
C GLN A 107 4.20 18.75 1.56
N LYS A 108 3.43 18.16 2.48
CA LYS A 108 3.14 16.73 2.50
C LYS A 108 2.20 16.32 1.36
N VAL A 109 1.19 17.15 1.07
CA VAL A 109 0.31 16.96 -0.10
C VAL A 109 1.13 17.02 -1.40
N GLN A 110 2.05 17.99 -1.51
CA GLN A 110 2.92 18.14 -2.67
C GLN A 110 3.89 16.95 -2.82
N PHE A 111 4.40 16.42 -1.72
CA PHE A 111 5.21 15.20 -1.71
C PHE A 111 4.46 14.01 -2.32
N TYR A 112 3.22 13.76 -1.89
CA TYR A 112 2.40 12.69 -2.48
C TYR A 112 2.04 12.98 -3.93
N ARG A 113 1.63 14.20 -4.24
CA ARG A 113 1.28 14.61 -5.61
C ARG A 113 2.42 14.34 -6.59
N ARG A 114 3.64 14.77 -6.26
CA ARG A 114 4.82 14.58 -7.13
C ARG A 114 5.08 13.09 -7.40
N ARG A 115 5.02 12.25 -6.36
CA ARG A 115 5.22 10.80 -6.50
C ARG A 115 4.09 10.13 -7.29
N PHE A 116 2.84 10.51 -7.04
CA PHE A 116 1.69 9.96 -7.77
C PHE A 116 1.77 10.29 -9.27
N LEU A 117 2.08 11.54 -9.62
CA LEU A 117 2.25 11.96 -11.02
C LEU A 117 3.42 11.25 -11.71
N LYS A 118 4.53 10.98 -10.99
CA LYS A 118 5.66 10.22 -11.54
C LYS A 118 5.30 8.75 -11.84
N ASN A 119 4.41 8.14 -11.05
CA ASN A 119 3.98 6.75 -11.23
C ASN A 119 2.70 6.59 -12.06
N LEU A 120 2.20 7.68 -12.65
CA LEU A 120 0.91 7.69 -13.32
C LEU A 120 0.79 6.61 -14.41
N LYS A 121 1.86 6.41 -15.18
CA LYS A 121 1.94 5.36 -16.21
C LYS A 121 1.85 3.95 -15.64
N ALA A 122 2.52 3.67 -14.51
CA ALA A 122 2.45 2.36 -13.88
C ALA A 122 1.04 2.08 -13.33
N VAL A 123 0.39 3.10 -12.74
CA VAL A 123 -1.01 3.02 -12.30
C VAL A 123 -1.95 2.83 -13.49
N GLU A 124 -1.72 3.51 -14.60
CA GLU A 124 -2.47 3.31 -15.85
C GLU A 124 -2.30 1.87 -16.38
N MET A 125 -1.08 1.37 -16.45
CA MET A 125 -0.78 -0.02 -16.86
C MET A 125 -1.50 -1.04 -15.98
N PHE A 126 -1.50 -0.84 -14.65
CA PHE A 126 -2.23 -1.70 -13.71
C PHE A 126 -3.71 -1.83 -14.07
N PHE A 127 -4.35 -0.74 -14.47
CA PHE A 127 -5.77 -0.74 -14.82
C PHE A 127 -6.04 -1.20 -16.26
N ARG A 128 -5.07 -1.16 -17.17
CA ARG A 128 -5.21 -1.71 -18.53
C ARG A 128 -5.12 -3.24 -18.56
N ASP A 129 -4.26 -3.81 -17.72
CA ASP A 129 -4.03 -5.26 -17.61
C ASP A 129 -5.32 -6.10 -17.40
N PRO A 130 -6.31 -5.68 -16.57
CA PRO A 130 -7.58 -6.40 -16.44
C PRO A 130 -8.57 -6.20 -17.62
N GLY A 131 -8.14 -5.72 -18.79
CA GLY A 131 -8.98 -5.60 -19.99
C GLY A 131 -9.80 -4.30 -20.09
N LEU A 132 -9.59 -3.33 -19.18
CA LEU A 132 -10.16 -1.99 -19.29
C LEU A 132 -9.41 -1.21 -20.39
N ARG A 133 -9.98 -1.22 -21.60
CA ARG A 133 -9.52 -0.46 -22.78
C ARG A 133 -10.05 0.97 -22.84
N ASP A 134 -10.35 1.53 -21.68
CA ASP A 134 -10.76 2.92 -21.58
C ASP A 134 -9.68 3.84 -22.13
N GLN A 135 -10.08 4.79 -22.98
CA GLN A 135 -9.21 5.91 -23.34
C GLN A 135 -8.87 6.70 -22.07
N PHE A 136 -7.58 6.91 -21.84
CA PHE A 136 -7.12 7.76 -20.75
C PHE A 136 -6.85 9.16 -21.32
N PRO A 137 -7.29 10.24 -20.65
CA PRO A 137 -7.06 11.59 -21.13
C PRO A 137 -5.56 11.86 -21.33
N GLU A 138 -5.19 12.57 -22.39
CA GLU A 138 -3.82 13.04 -22.61
C GLU A 138 -3.35 14.03 -21.51
N PRO A 139 -4.20 14.94 -20.98
CA PRO A 139 -3.78 15.80 -19.87
C PRO A 139 -3.47 14.99 -18.59
N HIS A 140 -2.25 15.15 -18.07
CA HIS A 140 -1.79 14.47 -16.85
C HIS A 140 -2.71 14.70 -15.64
N GLN A 141 -3.39 15.85 -15.55
CA GLN A 141 -4.32 16.15 -14.45
C GLN A 141 -5.63 15.39 -14.55
N GLU A 142 -6.25 15.34 -15.73
CA GLU A 142 -7.50 14.61 -15.95
C GLU A 142 -7.27 13.10 -15.82
N LYS A 143 -6.15 12.61 -16.37
CA LYS A 143 -5.71 11.21 -16.18
C LYS A 143 -5.52 10.89 -14.69
N ALA A 144 -4.88 11.77 -13.92
CA ALA A 144 -4.74 11.60 -12.47
C ALA A 144 -6.08 11.54 -11.75
N ILE A 145 -7.04 12.39 -12.11
CA ILE A 145 -8.39 12.36 -11.53
C ILE A 145 -9.09 11.03 -11.85
N LYS A 146 -9.05 10.58 -13.11
CA LYS A 146 -9.67 9.31 -13.54
C LYS A 146 -9.08 8.12 -12.79
N LEU A 147 -7.75 7.99 -12.79
CA LEU A 147 -7.05 6.90 -12.08
C LEU A 147 -7.32 6.95 -10.57
N LEU A 148 -7.35 8.14 -9.96
CA LEU A 148 -7.64 8.28 -8.54
C LEU A 148 -9.07 7.88 -8.18
N LYS A 149 -10.06 8.12 -9.07
CA LYS A 149 -11.43 7.62 -8.92
C LYS A 149 -11.46 6.09 -8.99
N MET A 150 -10.75 5.50 -9.96
CA MET A 150 -10.64 4.04 -10.11
C MET A 150 -9.99 3.38 -8.88
N ILE A 151 -8.88 3.93 -8.38
CA ILE A 151 -8.26 3.48 -7.12
C ILE A 151 -9.27 3.59 -5.97
N GLY A 152 -10.04 4.68 -5.93
CA GLY A 152 -11.07 4.88 -4.92
C GLY A 152 -12.13 3.78 -4.89
N ALA A 153 -12.49 3.22 -6.05
CA ALA A 153 -13.48 2.15 -6.17
C ALA A 153 -12.95 0.78 -5.68
N CYS A 154 -11.63 0.56 -5.68
CA CYS A 154 -11.00 -0.70 -5.25
C CYS A 154 -9.99 -0.52 -4.11
N ALA A 155 -10.15 0.54 -3.30
CA ALA A 155 -9.10 1.03 -2.40
C ALA A 155 -8.61 0.01 -1.35
N SER A 156 -9.47 -0.90 -0.87
CA SER A 156 -9.10 -1.93 0.12
C SER A 156 -8.07 -2.92 -0.42
N ALA A 157 -8.19 -3.31 -1.68
CA ALA A 157 -7.34 -4.31 -2.32
C ALA A 157 -6.28 -3.72 -3.27
N PHE A 158 -6.43 -2.46 -3.70
CA PHE A 158 -5.58 -1.85 -4.73
C PHE A 158 -4.09 -1.93 -4.40
N SER A 159 -3.69 -1.48 -3.20
CA SER A 159 -2.28 -1.42 -2.81
C SER A 159 -1.62 -2.80 -2.83
N GLN A 160 -2.31 -3.81 -2.28
CA GLN A 160 -1.83 -5.20 -2.30
C GLN A 160 -1.73 -5.73 -3.73
N ARG A 161 -2.78 -5.57 -4.55
CA ARG A 161 -2.77 -6.07 -5.93
C ARG A 161 -1.70 -5.40 -6.78
N PHE A 162 -1.56 -4.08 -6.66
CA PHE A 162 -0.52 -3.31 -7.33
C PHE A 162 0.88 -3.80 -6.92
N PHE A 163 1.11 -3.97 -5.62
CA PHE A 163 2.40 -4.44 -5.12
C PHE A 163 2.70 -5.88 -5.54
N SER A 164 1.70 -6.76 -5.61
CA SER A 164 1.88 -8.11 -6.13
C SER A 164 2.27 -8.12 -7.61
N HIS A 165 1.69 -7.22 -8.41
CA HIS A 165 1.98 -7.10 -9.84
C HIS A 165 3.37 -6.47 -10.09
N PHE A 166 3.67 -5.33 -9.47
CA PHE A 166 4.88 -4.54 -9.78
C PHE A 166 6.04 -4.72 -8.80
N ARG A 167 5.83 -5.39 -7.65
CA ARG A 167 6.80 -5.54 -6.55
C ARG A 167 7.28 -4.24 -5.91
N HIS A 168 6.59 -3.13 -6.16
CA HIS A 168 6.79 -1.84 -5.51
C HIS A 168 5.46 -1.13 -5.25
N SER A 169 5.49 -0.12 -4.40
CA SER A 169 4.32 0.71 -4.08
C SER A 169 3.97 1.62 -5.26
N PHE A 170 2.69 1.92 -5.49
CA PHE A 170 2.25 2.93 -6.47
C PHE A 170 2.76 4.36 -6.18
N MET A 171 3.42 4.55 -5.04
CA MET A 171 4.08 5.79 -4.61
C MET A 171 5.61 5.66 -4.54
N ALA A 172 6.20 4.60 -5.10
CA ALA A 172 7.66 4.44 -5.19
C ALA A 172 8.30 5.55 -6.07
N LEU A 173 9.62 5.71 -6.06
CA LEU A 173 10.32 6.57 -7.02
C LEU A 173 11.28 5.71 -7.83
#